data_AF-A0A7C5NML7-F1
#
_entry.id   AF-A0A7C5NML7-F1
#
_cell.length_a   1.000
_cell.length_b   1.000
_cell.length_c   1.000
_cell.angle_alpha   90.00
_cell.angle_beta   90.00
_cell.angle_gamma   90.00
#
_symmetry.space_group_name_H-M   'P 1'
#
loop_
_entity.id
_entity.type
_entity.pdbx_description
1 polymer ?
#
loop_
_entity_poly.entity_id
_entity_poly.type
_entity_poly.pdbx_seq_one_letter_code
_entity_poly.pdbx_strand_id
1 'polypeptide(L)' 'SKVNLTKIKSHIVDGISVFFLEFNGHKDDKDIQKIIKKHENSIKILGSYVKESDDI' A
#
# COMPACT_ATOMS: atom_id res chain seq x y z
N SER A 1 -5.98 -11.69 7.50
CA SER A 1 -4.78 -11.09 6.88
C SER A 1 -4.28 -9.99 7.78
N LYS A 2 -3.01 -10.07 8.20
CA LYS A 2 -2.37 -9.05 9.05
C LYS A 2 -1.37 -8.28 8.18
N VAL A 3 -1.79 -7.12 7.68
CA VAL A 3 -0.93 -6.24 6.86
C VAL A 3 -0.35 -5.18 7.77
N ASN A 4 0.99 -5.15 7.89
CA ASN A 4 1.67 -4.19 8.75
C ASN A 4 1.98 -2.93 7.94
N LEU A 5 1.24 -1.85 8.19
CA LEU A 5 1.55 -0.54 7.60
C LEU A 5 2.84 0.01 8.23
N THR A 6 3.75 0.49 7.40
CA THR A 6 4.97 1.20 7.81
C THR A 6 4.81 2.70 7.70
N LYS A 7 3.86 3.17 6.88
CA LYS A 7 3.57 4.59 6.68
C LYS A 7 2.14 4.82 6.23
N ILE A 8 1.57 5.93 6.70
CA ILE A 8 0.30 6.48 6.22
C ILE A 8 0.44 8.00 6.11
N LYS A 9 0.06 8.56 4.96
CA LYS A 9 -0.01 10.01 4.74
C LYS A 9 -1.33 10.35 4.08
N SER A 10 -2.05 11.33 4.61
CA SER A 10 -3.25 11.89 3.98
C SER A 10 -2.90 13.13 3.16
N HIS A 11 -3.58 13.31 2.04
CA HIS A 11 -3.58 14.53 1.23
C HIS A 11 -5.02 14.81 0.79
N ILE A 12 -5.42 16.07 0.72
CA ILE A 12 -6.69 16.48 0.13
C ILE A 12 -6.39 17.04 -1.26
N VAL A 13 -6.99 16.44 -2.29
CA VAL A 13 -6.87 16.89 -3.69
C VAL A 13 -8.29 17.13 -4.21
N ASP A 14 -8.60 18.36 -4.59
CA ASP A 14 -9.93 18.76 -5.09
C ASP A 14 -11.10 18.32 -4.18
N GLY A 15 -10.90 18.38 -2.86
CA GLY A 15 -11.90 17.95 -1.86
C GLY A 15 -11.98 16.44 -1.63
N ILE A 16 -11.15 15.64 -2.32
CA ILE A 16 -11.08 14.19 -2.18
C ILE A 16 -9.90 13.84 -1.26
N SER A 17 -10.17 13.02 -0.24
CA SER A 17 -9.14 12.48 0.65
C SER A 17 -8.37 11.33 -0.03
N VAL A 18 -7.10 11.57 -0.33
CA VAL A 18 -6.17 10.58 -0.87
C VAL A 18 -5.21 10.13 0.23
N PHE A 19 -4.96 8.82 0.30
CA PHE A 19 -4.02 8.25 1.26
C PHE A 19 -2.88 7.55 0.53
N PHE A 20 -1.65 7.86 0.92
CA PHE A 20 -0.46 7.11 0.55
C PHE A 20 -0.12 6.15 1.69
N LEU A 21 -0.13 4.86 1.36
CA LEU A 21 0.15 3.78 2.30
C LEU A 21 1.43 3.06 1.87
N GLU A 22 2.33 2.83 2.82
CA GLU A 22 3.42 1.86 2.68
C GLU A 22 3.20 0.75 3.71
N PHE A 23 3.48 -0.49 3.31
CA PHE A 23 3.27 -1.66 4.17
C PHE A 23 4.25 -2.78 3.81
N ASN A 24 4.47 -3.69 4.77
CA ASN A 24 5.27 -4.89 4.55
C ASN A 24 4.44 -5.95 3.83
N GLY A 25 4.87 -6.34 2.63
CA GLY A 25 4.25 -7.37 1.80
C GLY A 25 4.51 -7.13 0.32
N HIS A 26 4.10 -8.07 -0.54
CA HIS A 26 4.19 -7.95 -1.99
C HIS A 26 2.79 -7.92 -2.61
N LYS A 27 2.60 -7.19 -3.71
CA LYS A 27 1.31 -7.13 -4.43
C LYS A 27 0.80 -8.50 -4.89
N ASP A 28 1.72 -9.46 -5.06
CA ASP A 28 1.42 -10.81 -5.55
C ASP A 28 1.16 -11.83 -4.43
N ASP A 29 1.29 -11.42 -3.16
CA ASP A 29 0.92 -12.27 -2.03
C ASP A 29 -0.60 -12.51 -2.03
N LYS A 30 -1.03 -13.76 -1.88
CA LYS A 30 -2.46 -14.15 -1.95
C LYS A 30 -3.36 -13.30 -1.05
N ASP A 31 -2.91 -13.02 0.17
CA ASP A 31 -3.64 -12.22 1.15
C ASP A 31 -3.75 -10.75 0.75
N ILE A 32 -2.72 -10.21 0.09
CA ILE A 32 -2.68 -8.83 -0.41
C ILE A 32 -3.53 -8.70 -1.65
N GLN A 33 -3.42 -9.62 -2.62
CA GLN A 33 -4.25 -9.65 -3.82
C GLN A 33 -5.74 -9.68 -3.48
N LYS A 34 -6.15 -10.41 -2.44
CA LYS A 34 -7.55 -10.44 -1.98
C LYS A 34 -8.04 -9.06 -1.53
N ILE A 35 -7.18 -8.28 -0.86
CA ILE A 35 -7.51 -6.92 -0.41
C ILE A 35 -7.52 -5.96 -1.59
N ILE A 36 -6.52 -6.02 -2.48
CA ILE A 36 -6.44 -5.17 -3.68
C ILE A 36 -7.68 -5.37 -4.54
N LYS A 37 -8.05 -6.63 -4.82
CA LYS A 37 -9.24 -6.96 -5.60
C LYS A 37 -10.54 -6.45 -4.96
N LYS A 38 -10.65 -6.55 -3.63
CA LYS A 38 -11.82 -6.03 -2.90
C LYS A 38 -11.99 -4.50 -3.06
N HIS A 39 -10.90 -3.78 -3.29
CA HIS A 39 -10.85 -2.31 -3.33
C HIS A 39 -10.31 -1.78 -4.67
N GLU A 40 -10.47 -2.54 -5.76
CA GLU A 40 -9.85 -2.25 -7.06
C GLU A 40 -10.24 -0.89 -7.65
N ASN A 41 -11.43 -0.38 -7.32
CA ASN A 41 -11.92 0.92 -7.78
C ASN A 41 -11.35 2.11 -7.00
N SER A 42 -10.68 1.88 -5.87
CA SER A 42 -10.16 2.94 -4.99
C SER A 42 -8.67 2.83 -4.72
N ILE A 43 -8.00 1.79 -5.24
CA ILE A 43 -6.57 1.55 -5.02
C ILE A 43 -5.82 1.61 -6.34
N LYS A 44 -4.76 2.41 -6.37
CA LYS A 44 -3.72 2.37 -7.40
C LYS A 44 -2.43 1.87 -6.76
N ILE A 45 -1.85 0.80 -7.32
CA ILE A 45 -0.56 0.28 -6.87
C ILE A 45 0.56 1.08 -7.53
N LEU A 46 1.44 1.66 -6.72
CA LEU A 46 2.60 2.44 -7.18
C LEU A 46 3.89 1.59 -7.26
N GLY A 47 3.90 0.41 -6.64
CA GLY A 47 4.98 -0.56 -6.77
C GLY A 47 5.07 -1.54 -5.60
N SER A 48 5.96 -2.52 -5.74
CA SER A 48 6.40 -3.42 -4.68
C SER A 48 7.90 -3.57 -4.84
N TYR A 49 8.67 -3.19 -3.83
CA TYR A 49 10.12 -3.09 -3.90
C TYR A 49 10.73 -3.85 -2.72
N VAL A 50 11.90 -4.43 -2.94
CA VAL A 50 12.71 -4.95 -1.83
C VAL A 50 13.14 -3.74 -1.01
N LYS A 51 12.85 -3.77 0.28
CA LYS A 51 13.35 -2.74 1.19
C LYS A 51 14.87 -2.91 1.25
N GLU A 52 15.62 -1.89 0.82
CA GLU A 52 17.06 -1.85 1.07
C GLU A 52 17.25 -2.02 2.57
N SER A 53 18.05 -3.01 2.97
CA SER A 53 18.49 -3.11 4.36
C SER A 53 19.27 -1.84 4.67
N ASP A 54 19.02 -1.25 5.84
CA ASP A 54 19.80 -0.15 6.36
C ASP A 54 21.22 -0.67 6.70
N ASP A 55 22.01 -1.05 5.69
CA ASP A 55 23.44 -1.29 5.85
C ASP A 55 24.15 0.07 5.83
N ILE A 56 24.23 0.69 7.02
CA ILE A 56 25.17 1.76 7.36
C ILE A 56 26.16 1.21 8.38
#